data_AF-A0A7K2KS49-F1
#
_entry.id   AF-A0A7K2KS49-F1
#
_cell.length_a   1.000
_cell.length_b   1.000
_cell.length_c   1.000
_cell.angle_alpha   90.00
_cell.angle_beta   90.00
_cell.angle_gamma   90.00
#
_symmetry.space_group_name_H-M   'P 1'
#
loop_
_entity.id
_entity.type
_entity.pdbx_description
1 polymer ?
#
loop_
_entity_poly.entity_id
_entity_poly.type
_entity_poly.pdbx_seq_one_letter_code
_entity_poly.pdbx_strand_id
1 'polypeptide(L)'
;GRLAAAAHRAVLDAGALARPPQAGRHLYADLGPLRAGLAARGVTDSLELESHLGAHLGAPATGGHRFGDELGALRVRFGTGMFLGDTAEERAETLATSSPETLPHVARKLSEFGRFLEELR
;
A
#
# COMPACT_ATOMS: atom_id res chain seq x y z
N GLY A 1 -5.78 9.32 9.16
CA GLY A 1 -6.01 10.24 8.02
C GLY A 1 -6.83 9.55 6.95
N ARG A 2 -7.59 10.31 6.13
CA ARG A 2 -8.54 9.76 5.14
C ARG A 2 -7.88 8.83 4.11
N LEU A 3 -6.72 9.22 3.57
CA LEU A 3 -5.93 8.38 2.65
C LEU A 3 -5.49 7.05 3.26
N ALA A 4 -5.01 7.07 4.52
CA ALA A 4 -4.61 5.84 5.20
C ALA A 4 -5.82 4.90 5.43
N ALA A 5 -6.98 5.47 5.75
CA ALA A 5 -8.21 4.69 5.90
C ALA A 5 -8.70 4.11 4.56
N ALA A 6 -8.57 4.85 3.46
CA ALA A 6 -8.91 4.35 2.14
C ALA A 6 -7.96 3.22 1.68
N ALA A 7 -6.64 3.39 1.88
CA ALA A 7 -5.66 2.33 1.61
C ALA A 7 -5.87 1.10 2.50
N HIS A 8 -6.24 1.30 3.77
CA HIS A 8 -6.59 0.22 4.70
C HIS A 8 -7.76 -0.61 4.19
N ARG A 9 -8.83 0.03 3.69
CA ARG A 9 -9.96 -0.68 3.08
C ARG A 9 -9.53 -1.49 1.85
N ALA A 10 -8.77 -0.89 0.93
CA ALA A 10 -8.26 -1.59 -0.25
C ALA A 10 -7.43 -2.83 0.10
N VAL A 11 -6.61 -2.78 1.17
CA VAL A 11 -5.88 -3.95 1.68
C VAL A 11 -6.83 -5.04 2.18
N LEU A 12 -7.86 -4.67 2.96
CA LEU A 12 -8.83 -5.64 3.48
C LEU A 12 -9.71 -6.24 2.36
N ASP A 13 -10.13 -5.44 1.40
CA ASP A 13 -10.96 -5.87 0.26
C ASP A 13 -10.21 -6.87 -0.63
N ALA A 14 -8.89 -6.72 -0.75
CA ALA A 14 -8.02 -7.68 -1.40
C ALA A 14 -7.79 -8.97 -0.58
N GLY A 15 -8.26 -9.05 0.67
CA GLY A 15 -8.10 -10.22 1.54
C GLY A 15 -6.82 -10.26 2.38
N ALA A 16 -6.02 -9.18 2.35
CA ALA A 16 -4.88 -9.00 3.24
C ALA A 16 -5.32 -8.43 4.60
N LEU A 17 -4.41 -8.39 5.58
CA LEU A 17 -4.71 -7.94 6.93
C LEU A 17 -3.99 -6.63 7.23
N ALA A 18 -4.66 -5.71 7.92
CA ALA A 18 -4.02 -4.52 8.46
C ALA A 18 -4.79 -4.00 9.68
N ARG A 19 -4.06 -3.49 10.67
CA ARG A 19 -4.68 -2.78 11.79
C ARG A 19 -5.22 -1.43 11.31
N PRO A 20 -6.37 -0.96 11.82
CA PRO A 20 -6.88 0.37 11.49
C PRO A 20 -5.83 1.46 11.78
N PRO A 21 -5.54 2.37 10.83
CA PRO A 21 -4.54 3.40 11.02
C PRO A 21 -5.01 4.44 12.04
N GLN A 22 -4.34 4.49 13.20
CA GLN A 22 -4.69 5.41 14.29
C GLN A 22 -4.01 6.78 14.14
N ALA A 23 -2.80 6.81 13.57
CA ALA A 23 -2.02 8.03 13.41
C ALA A 23 -1.01 7.91 12.25
N GLY A 24 -0.48 9.05 11.80
CA GLY A 24 0.58 9.12 10.80
C GLY A 24 0.12 8.95 9.35
N ARG A 25 1.11 8.74 8.48
CA ARG A 25 0.99 8.66 7.00
C ARG A 25 1.40 7.29 6.47
N HIS A 26 1.29 6.26 7.30
CA HIS A 26 1.71 4.90 6.97
C HIS A 26 0.62 3.89 7.28
N LEU A 27 0.58 2.83 6.50
CA LEU A 27 -0.23 1.64 6.72
C LEU A 27 0.70 0.44 6.80
N TYR A 28 0.54 -0.38 7.82
CA TYR A 28 1.28 -1.63 7.97
C TYR A 28 0.36 -2.80 7.68
N ALA A 29 0.67 -3.55 6.63
CA ALA A 29 -0.16 -4.63 6.11
C ALA A 29 0.59 -5.97 6.17
N ASP A 30 -0.16 -7.04 6.42
CA ASP A 30 0.26 -8.42 6.32
C ASP A 30 -0.37 -9.01 5.04
N LEU A 31 0.47 -9.27 4.05
CA LEU A 31 0.11 -9.87 2.77
C LEU A 31 0.30 -11.39 2.78
N GLY A 32 0.52 -12.00 3.96
CA GLY A 32 0.57 -13.44 4.15
C GLY A 32 -0.61 -14.21 3.53
N PRO A 33 -1.87 -13.72 3.61
CA PRO A 33 -2.99 -14.34 2.90
C PRO A 33 -2.85 -14.36 1.36
N LEU A 34 -2.04 -13.45 0.79
CA LEU A 34 -1.79 -13.33 -0.65
C LEU A 34 -0.52 -14.05 -1.10
N ARG A 35 0.04 -14.93 -0.25
CA ARG A 35 1.31 -15.63 -0.49
C ARG A 35 1.33 -16.39 -1.81
N ALA A 36 0.22 -17.02 -2.21
CA ALA A 36 0.18 -17.81 -3.44
C ALA A 36 0.41 -16.95 -4.70
N GLY A 37 -0.31 -15.83 -4.83
CA GLY A 37 -0.14 -14.92 -5.96
C GLY A 37 1.19 -14.16 -5.94
N LEU A 38 1.75 -13.89 -4.75
CA LEU A 38 3.12 -13.37 -4.60
C LEU A 38 4.17 -14.41 -5.04
N ALA A 39 4.04 -15.66 -4.61
CA ALA A 39 4.96 -16.73 -4.99
C ALA A 39 4.94 -17.01 -6.51
N ALA A 40 3.77 -16.92 -7.15
CA ALA A 40 3.65 -17.00 -8.62
C ALA A 40 4.41 -15.89 -9.37
N ARG A 41 4.71 -14.78 -8.67
CA ARG A 41 5.51 -13.64 -9.17
C ARG A 41 6.97 -13.69 -8.69
N GLY A 42 7.40 -14.80 -8.08
CA GLY A 42 8.75 -14.98 -7.54
C GLY A 42 8.99 -14.25 -6.22
N VAL A 43 7.95 -13.90 -5.48
CA VAL A 43 8.05 -13.21 -4.18
C VAL A 43 7.72 -14.20 -3.06
N THR A 44 8.73 -14.56 -2.30
CA THR A 44 8.66 -15.57 -1.23
C THR A 44 9.11 -15.06 0.13
N ASP A 45 9.90 -13.98 0.15
CA ASP A 45 10.39 -13.34 1.37
C ASP A 45 10.16 -11.81 1.41
N SER A 46 10.55 -11.19 2.53
CA SER A 46 10.36 -9.76 2.80
C SER A 46 11.24 -8.84 1.93
N LEU A 47 12.40 -9.30 1.44
CA LEU A 47 13.29 -8.51 0.58
C LEU A 47 12.75 -8.46 -0.86
N GLU A 48 12.35 -9.63 -1.36
CA GLU A 48 11.67 -9.77 -2.66
C GLU A 48 10.36 -8.98 -2.65
N LEU A 49 9.62 -9.03 -1.54
CA LEU A 49 8.38 -8.27 -1.37
C LEU A 49 8.61 -6.76 -1.46
N GLU A 50 9.60 -6.24 -0.72
CA GLU A 50 9.95 -4.82 -0.76
C GLU A 50 10.32 -4.38 -2.19
N SER A 51 11.16 -5.17 -2.86
CA SER A 51 11.63 -4.87 -4.21
C SER A 51 10.48 -4.91 -5.24
N HIS A 52 9.65 -5.95 -5.19
CA HIS A 52 8.53 -6.16 -6.10
C HIS A 52 7.48 -5.06 -5.96
N LEU A 53 7.05 -4.76 -4.73
CA LEU A 53 6.06 -3.72 -4.45
C LEU A 53 6.61 -2.33 -4.79
N GLY A 54 7.87 -2.06 -4.45
CA GLY A 54 8.50 -0.77 -4.76
C GLY A 54 8.55 -0.49 -6.26
N ALA A 55 8.94 -1.49 -7.05
CA ALA A 55 8.97 -1.39 -8.51
C ALA A 55 7.56 -1.23 -9.11
N HIS A 56 6.58 -2.01 -8.64
CA HIS A 56 5.24 -1.98 -9.22
C HIS A 56 4.46 -0.70 -8.86
N LEU A 57 4.57 -0.24 -7.61
CA LEU A 57 3.83 0.93 -7.12
C LEU A 57 4.50 2.26 -7.47
N GLY A 58 5.78 2.23 -7.90
CA GLY A 58 6.57 3.43 -8.14
C GLY A 58 6.81 4.25 -6.86
N ALA A 59 6.69 3.62 -5.69
CA ALA A 59 6.80 4.27 -4.39
C ALA A 59 7.40 3.32 -3.35
N PRO A 60 8.09 3.83 -2.31
CA PRO A 60 8.69 2.97 -1.29
C PRO A 60 7.65 2.11 -0.55
N ALA A 61 7.87 0.79 -0.57
CA ALA A 61 7.08 -0.21 0.13
C ALA A 61 8.00 -0.99 1.09
N THR A 62 8.25 -0.44 2.28
CA THR A 62 9.28 -0.93 3.21
C THR A 62 8.89 -2.28 3.80
N GLY A 63 9.66 -3.33 3.55
CA GLY A 63 9.40 -4.69 4.03
C GLY A 63 9.50 -4.81 5.56
N GLY A 64 8.75 -5.75 6.13
CA GLY A 64 8.68 -6.04 7.55
C GLY A 64 10.04 -6.33 8.20
N HIS A 65 10.97 -6.95 7.46
CA HIS A 65 12.31 -7.27 7.92
C HIS A 65 13.10 -6.04 8.41
N ARG A 66 12.83 -4.85 7.87
CA ARG A 66 13.45 -3.59 8.34
C ARG A 66 12.92 -3.11 9.70
N PHE A 67 11.86 -3.72 10.20
CA PHE A 67 11.25 -3.48 11.50
C PHE A 67 11.45 -4.65 12.48
N GLY A 68 12.24 -5.65 12.11
CA GLY A 68 12.53 -6.82 12.95
C GLY A 68 11.55 -7.99 12.79
N ASP A 69 10.70 -7.99 11.76
CA ASP A 69 9.94 -9.20 11.42
C ASP A 69 10.84 -10.29 10.82
N GLU A 70 10.38 -11.53 10.98
CA GLU A 70 10.95 -12.69 10.31
C GLU A 70 10.97 -12.51 8.78
N LEU A 71 12.04 -12.98 8.12
CA LEU A 71 12.21 -12.81 6.67
C LEU A 71 11.08 -13.42 5.85
N GLY A 72 10.49 -14.54 6.32
CA GLY A 72 9.35 -15.19 5.66
C GLY A 72 8.00 -14.50 5.90
N ALA A 73 7.94 -13.47 6.76
CA ALA A 73 6.73 -12.71 7.00
C ALA A 73 6.54 -11.68 5.87
N LEU A 74 5.47 -11.86 5.09
CA LEU A 74 5.12 -10.99 3.96
C LEU A 74 4.41 -9.72 4.42
N ARG A 75 5.03 -9.00 5.37
CA ARG A 75 4.52 -7.74 5.90
C ARG A 75 5.24 -6.56 5.29
N VAL A 76 4.54 -5.45 5.16
CA VAL A 76 5.02 -4.25 4.48
C VAL A 76 4.40 -2.98 5.05
N ARG A 77 5.19 -1.91 5.08
CA ARG A 77 4.74 -0.56 5.41
C ARG A 77 4.59 0.28 4.14
N PHE A 78 3.36 0.60 3.78
CA PHE A 78 3.04 1.56 2.73
C PHE A 78 3.02 2.99 3.26
N GLY A 79 3.58 3.93 2.51
CA GLY A 79 3.41 5.36 2.76
C GLY A 79 2.25 5.92 1.95
N THR A 80 1.39 6.76 2.55
CA THR A 80 0.27 7.38 1.82
C THR A 80 0.71 8.49 0.85
N GLY A 81 2.00 8.80 0.78
CA GLY A 81 2.58 9.78 -0.14
C GLY A 81 2.34 9.45 -1.61
N MET A 82 2.27 8.15 -1.95
CA MET A 82 1.98 7.67 -3.31
C MET A 82 0.60 8.09 -3.84
N PHE A 83 -0.32 8.50 -2.95
CA PHE A 83 -1.67 8.93 -3.31
C PHE A 83 -1.81 10.46 -3.41
N LEU A 84 -0.73 11.22 -3.23
CA LEU A 84 -0.82 12.69 -3.22
C LEU A 84 -0.93 13.29 -4.63
N GLY A 85 -0.71 12.51 -5.68
CA GLY A 85 -0.61 13.02 -7.05
C GLY A 85 0.83 13.12 -7.53
N ASP A 86 0.96 13.13 -8.85
CA ASP A 86 2.23 13.06 -9.57
C ASP A 86 2.80 14.47 -9.78
N THR A 87 1.95 15.50 -9.85
CA THR A 87 2.35 16.90 -10.00
C THR A 87 2.40 17.67 -8.66
N ALA A 88 2.99 18.86 -8.68
CA ALA A 88 3.00 19.73 -7.50
C ALA A 88 1.60 20.29 -7.19
N GLU A 89 0.81 20.55 -8.23
CA GLU A 89 -0.55 21.07 -8.18
C GLU A 89 -1.51 20.04 -7.57
N GLU A 90 -1.50 18.80 -8.08
CA GLU A 90 -2.30 17.69 -7.52
C GLU A 90 -1.95 17.44 -6.06
N ARG A 91 -0.65 17.54 -5.72
CA ARG A 91 -0.17 17.39 -4.34
C ARG A 91 -0.67 18.50 -3.44
N ALA A 92 -0.62 19.76 -3.89
CA ALA A 92 -1.14 20.88 -3.14
C ALA A 92 -2.64 20.74 -2.91
N GLU A 93 -3.41 20.37 -3.94
CA GLU A 93 -4.85 20.14 -3.84
C GLU A 93 -5.18 19.03 -2.83
N THR A 94 -4.48 17.90 -2.93
CA THR A 94 -4.68 16.76 -2.02
C THR A 94 -4.40 17.12 -0.56
N LEU A 95 -3.38 17.95 -0.32
CA LEU A 95 -3.02 18.40 1.03
C LEU A 95 -3.98 19.48 1.58
N ALA A 96 -4.64 20.25 0.71
CA ALA A 96 -5.54 21.33 1.10
C ALA A 96 -6.98 20.86 1.38
N THR A 97 -7.40 19.72 0.83
CA THR A 97 -8.77 19.21 0.99
C THR A 97 -8.97 18.38 2.25
N SER A 98 -10.20 18.44 2.80
CA SER A 98 -10.63 17.59 3.92
C SER A 98 -11.04 16.17 3.50
N SER A 99 -11.27 15.98 2.19
CA SER A 99 -11.77 14.74 1.57
C SER A 99 -10.89 14.31 0.39
N PRO A 100 -9.58 14.07 0.59
CA PRO A 100 -8.65 13.82 -0.51
C PRO A 100 -8.98 12.59 -1.34
N GLU A 101 -9.61 11.58 -0.75
CA GLU A 101 -9.99 10.34 -1.45
C GLU A 101 -11.08 10.53 -2.50
N THR A 102 -11.78 11.68 -2.53
CA THR A 102 -12.79 11.98 -3.55
C THR A 102 -12.20 12.70 -4.76
N LEU A 103 -10.92 13.14 -4.70
CA LEU A 103 -10.26 13.76 -5.84
C LEU A 103 -9.99 12.71 -6.94
N PRO A 104 -10.19 13.02 -8.23
CA PRO A 104 -10.08 12.02 -9.30
C PRO A 104 -8.72 11.30 -9.38
N HIS A 105 -7.61 12.02 -9.25
CA HIS A 105 -6.26 11.42 -9.31
C HIS A 105 -5.99 10.51 -8.11
N VAL A 106 -6.48 10.89 -6.92
CA VAL A 106 -6.36 10.08 -5.71
C VAL A 106 -7.22 8.82 -5.80
N ALA A 107 -8.48 8.96 -6.19
CA ALA A 107 -9.41 7.83 -6.34
C ALA A 107 -8.89 6.82 -7.37
N ARG A 108 -8.37 7.31 -8.51
CA ARG A 108 -7.70 6.48 -9.52
C ARG A 108 -6.52 5.73 -8.92
N LYS A 109 -5.62 6.41 -8.22
CA LYS A 109 -4.42 5.79 -7.64
C LYS A 109 -4.75 4.77 -6.54
N LEU A 110 -5.78 5.02 -5.74
CA LEU A 110 -6.32 4.04 -4.77
C LEU A 110 -6.92 2.81 -5.46
N SER A 111 -7.60 3.01 -6.59
CA SER A 111 -8.19 1.92 -7.38
C SER A 111 -7.13 1.06 -8.05
N GLU A 112 -6.07 1.69 -8.59
CA GLU A 112 -4.88 0.99 -9.12
C GLU A 112 -4.20 0.16 -8.02
N PHE A 113 -4.02 0.74 -6.83
CA PHE A 113 -3.46 0.05 -5.67
C PHE A 113 -4.32 -1.15 -5.24
N GLY A 114 -5.63 -0.99 -5.12
CA GLY A 114 -6.55 -2.07 -4.76
C GLY A 114 -6.54 -3.20 -5.79
N ARG A 115 -6.66 -2.86 -7.08
CA ARG A 115 -6.61 -3.85 -8.18
C ARG A 115 -5.32 -4.68 -8.16
N PHE A 116 -4.17 -4.01 -7.99
CA PHE A 116 -2.90 -4.72 -7.90
C PHE A 116 -2.89 -5.76 -6.76
N LEU A 117 -3.43 -5.41 -5.58
CA LEU A 117 -3.52 -6.35 -4.47
C LEU A 117 -4.53 -7.49 -4.75
N GLU A 118 -5.65 -7.19 -5.39
CA GLU A 118 -6.65 -8.19 -5.79
C GLU A 118 -6.08 -9.22 -6.77
N GLU A 119 -5.18 -8.83 -7.67
CA GLU A 119 -4.48 -9.72 -8.60
C GLU A 119 -3.50 -10.69 -7.90
N LEU A 120 -3.23 -10.52 -6.61
CA LEU A 120 -2.39 -11.42 -5.80
C LEU A 120 -3.19 -12.51 -5.07
N ARG A 121 -4.52 -12.48 -5.14
CA ARG A 121 -5.40 -13.53 -4.60
C ARG A 121 -5.30 -14.82 -5.40
#